data_AF-A0A534AF33-F1
#
_entry.id   AF-A0A534AF33-F1
#
_cell.length_a   1.000
_cell.length_b   1.000
_cell.length_c   1.000
_cell.angle_alpha   90.00
_cell.angle_beta   90.00
_cell.angle_gamma   90.00
#
_symmetry.space_group_name_H-M   'P 1'
#
loop_
_entity.id
_entity.type
_entity.pdbx_description
1 polymer ?
#
loop_
_entity_poly.entity_id
_entity_poly.type
_entity_poly.pdbx_seq_one_letter_code
_entity_poly.pdbx_strand_id
1 'polypeptide(L)'
;MAWPMASLAQTHEFEVRVTPFNQIFPALDLSQGLRPRGALRADGDASVIGEGSGLVAVRLIAARDNENVQLDIDGAPWLAAPTHFAATLAQQGHSYELRPAFAWNARELVAQSRREHIALDVRVQRDGQAAPVRRVAVDLRPLNEALYYVRDGRDSVDLAWIFAAFVNERDSVVDAVLDAAQESGIVEKFNGYADNDADRVLRQAWAIWHALDQRGIHYSGADPGIDRGPRVYSQRVRFLADTWADRSANCIDGSALLASALQRIGLRSFLVLVPGHAFVGFYTDSDAQHAAYLETTLLGRELPPLRELPAYAAGVSSSAHSASLASFDAALRAGTARQARVAKKLDGHHQPDYVVIDIATARELGIRPIAVSKTAQTIATGR
;
A
#
# COMPACT_ATOMS: atom_id res chain seq x y z
N MET A 1 11.70 20.62 11.60
CA MET A 1 13.01 21.30 11.57
C MET A 1 12.85 22.72 11.02
N ALA A 2 13.29 23.74 11.75
CA ALA A 2 13.55 25.06 11.18
C ALA A 2 14.94 25.00 10.54
N TRP A 3 14.98 25.04 9.20
CA TRP A 3 16.19 25.02 8.37
C TRP A 3 16.54 26.44 7.89
N PRO A 4 17.81 26.70 7.53
CA PRO A 4 18.33 28.05 7.46
C PRO A 4 17.52 28.86 6.46
N MET A 5 17.00 30.00 6.92
CA MET A 5 16.33 30.97 6.07
C MET A 5 17.35 31.52 5.09
N ALA A 6 17.44 30.91 3.91
CA ALA A 6 17.91 31.63 2.74
C ALA A 6 16.95 32.81 2.55
N SER A 7 17.50 34.01 2.60
CA SER A 7 16.78 35.26 2.41
C SER A 7 16.11 35.26 1.02
N LEU A 8 14.82 34.91 0.98
CA LEU A 8 13.91 35.19 -0.15
C LEU A 8 13.70 36.70 -0.23
N ALA A 9 14.73 37.44 -0.61
CA ALA A 9 14.71 38.89 -0.77
C ALA A 9 14.49 39.24 -2.26
N GLN A 10 13.46 38.68 -2.89
CA GLN A 10 12.87 39.16 -4.14
C GLN A 10 11.37 38.81 -4.17
N THR A 11 10.53 39.79 -4.48
CA THR A 11 9.05 39.75 -4.40
C THR A 11 8.34 38.74 -5.31
N HIS A 12 9.07 37.97 -6.11
CA HIS A 12 8.55 36.95 -7.03
C HIS A 12 9.16 35.57 -6.83
N GLU A 13 10.02 35.39 -5.82
CA GLU A 13 10.72 34.13 -5.60
C GLU A 13 9.83 33.14 -4.85
N PHE A 14 9.52 32.02 -5.51
CA PHE A 14 8.90 30.84 -4.89
C PHE A 14 9.92 29.70 -4.87
N GLU A 15 9.64 28.64 -4.11
CA GLU A 15 10.40 27.40 -4.08
C GLU A 15 9.46 26.25 -4.44
N VAL A 16 9.88 25.35 -5.34
CA VAL A 16 9.15 24.11 -5.63
C VAL A 16 9.85 22.99 -4.88
N ARG A 17 9.11 22.30 -4.02
CA ARG A 17 9.60 21.18 -3.24
C ARG A 17 8.96 19.90 -3.73
N VAL A 18 9.78 18.92 -4.07
CA VAL A 18 9.33 17.58 -4.46
C VAL A 18 9.90 16.58 -3.47
N THR A 19 9.03 15.91 -2.73
CA THR A 19 9.39 15.12 -1.55
C THR A 19 8.95 13.66 -1.72
N PRO A 20 9.82 12.69 -1.39
CA PRO A 20 11.20 12.85 -0.92
C PRO A 20 12.21 13.00 -2.07
N PHE A 21 13.16 13.93 -1.92
CA PHE A 21 14.38 14.03 -2.75
C PHE A 21 14.14 14.09 -4.27
N ASN A 22 13.19 14.92 -4.70
CA ASN A 22 12.78 15.06 -6.10
C ASN A 22 12.20 13.78 -6.72
N GLN A 23 11.62 12.89 -5.90
CA GLN A 23 10.92 11.70 -6.35
C GLN A 23 9.44 11.80 -6.03
N ILE A 24 8.60 11.39 -6.98
CA ILE A 24 7.16 11.35 -6.84
C ILE A 24 6.73 9.89 -6.78
N PHE A 25 6.11 9.50 -5.66
CA PHE A 25 5.55 8.17 -5.45
C PHE A 25 4.01 8.25 -5.53
N PRO A 26 3.39 7.98 -6.70
CA PRO A 26 1.95 8.09 -6.89
C PRO A 26 1.17 7.20 -5.92
N ALA A 27 1.76 6.05 -5.54
CA ALA A 27 1.21 5.14 -4.55
C ALA A 27 0.89 5.85 -3.22
N LEU A 28 1.69 6.82 -2.77
CA LEU A 28 1.44 7.54 -1.51
C LEU A 28 0.21 8.45 -1.58
N ASP A 29 -0.05 9.07 -2.73
CA ASP A 29 -1.21 9.95 -2.90
C ASP A 29 -2.49 9.13 -3.14
N LEU A 30 -2.40 8.12 -4.02
CA LEU A 30 -3.55 7.29 -4.42
C LEU A 30 -3.98 6.26 -3.36
N SER A 31 -3.12 5.95 -2.39
CA SER A 31 -3.45 5.06 -1.28
C SER A 31 -4.12 5.76 -0.10
N GLN A 32 -4.16 7.09 -0.09
CA GLN A 32 -4.80 7.84 0.97
C GLN A 32 -6.17 8.26 0.46
N GLY A 33 -7.23 7.75 1.09
CA GLY A 33 -8.58 8.16 0.75
C GLY A 33 -8.72 9.68 0.82
N LEU A 34 -9.60 10.26 0.01
CA LEU A 34 -10.03 11.67 0.12
C LEU A 34 -10.33 11.93 1.59
N ARG A 35 -9.40 12.59 2.27
CA ARG A 35 -9.46 12.75 3.72
C ARG A 35 -10.73 13.56 4.02
N PRO A 36 -11.54 13.19 5.03
CA PRO A 36 -12.50 14.14 5.56
C PRO A 36 -11.72 15.40 5.93
N ARG A 37 -12.13 16.55 5.37
CA ARG A 37 -11.55 17.88 5.62
C ARG A 37 -11.03 17.99 7.06
N GLY A 38 -9.71 17.97 7.25
CA GLY A 38 -9.05 18.25 8.54
C GLY A 38 -8.41 17.10 9.33
N ALA A 39 -8.46 15.83 8.91
CA ALA A 39 -8.01 14.70 9.75
C ALA A 39 -6.48 14.53 9.91
N LEU A 40 -5.66 15.29 9.18
CA LEU A 40 -4.21 15.39 9.39
C LEU A 40 -3.79 16.85 9.21
N ARG A 41 -4.51 17.75 9.88
CA ARG A 41 -3.87 18.93 10.44
C ARG A 41 -2.96 18.42 11.56
N ALA A 42 -1.78 17.93 11.20
CA ALA A 42 -0.63 18.14 12.06
C ALA A 42 -0.44 19.66 12.04
N ASP A 43 -1.06 20.28 13.03
CA ASP A 43 -1.18 21.70 13.27
C ASP A 43 -2.17 22.44 12.36
N GLY A 44 -3.09 23.18 12.97
CA GLY A 44 -3.91 24.20 12.33
C GLY A 44 -3.07 25.39 11.87
N ASP A 45 -1.93 25.14 11.23
CA ASP A 45 -1.06 26.15 10.68
C ASP A 45 -1.71 26.71 9.41
N ALA A 46 -2.22 27.94 9.52
CA ALA A 46 -2.80 28.68 8.42
C ALA A 46 -1.81 28.89 7.26
N SER A 47 -0.53 28.53 7.43
CA SER A 47 0.50 28.56 6.39
C SER A 47 0.37 27.44 5.34
N VAL A 48 -0.24 26.29 5.65
CA VAL A 48 -0.36 25.17 4.70
C VAL A 48 -1.75 25.17 4.06
N ILE A 49 -1.79 25.32 2.73
CA ILE A 49 -3.04 25.49 1.97
C ILE A 49 -3.14 24.43 0.87
N GLY A 50 -4.22 23.65 0.86
CA GLY A 50 -4.53 22.68 -0.17
C GLY A 50 -4.78 21.28 0.39
N GLU A 51 -5.35 20.42 -0.46
CA GLU A 51 -5.78 19.06 -0.10
C GLU A 51 -4.83 17.98 -0.64
N GLY A 52 -3.78 18.35 -1.38
CA GLY A 52 -2.80 17.40 -1.90
C GLY A 52 -1.91 16.82 -0.80
N SER A 53 -1.33 15.65 -1.05
CA SER A 53 -0.39 14.97 -0.14
C SER A 53 0.86 15.78 0.19
N GLY A 54 1.22 16.78 -0.63
CA GLY A 54 2.46 17.53 -0.49
C GLY A 54 3.68 16.86 -1.13
N LEU A 55 3.48 15.79 -1.93
CA LEU A 55 4.54 15.21 -2.77
C LEU A 55 5.19 16.26 -3.68
N VAL A 56 4.38 17.20 -4.17
CA VAL A 56 4.83 18.44 -4.79
C VAL A 56 4.16 19.59 -4.03
N ALA A 57 4.97 20.50 -3.53
CA ALA A 57 4.52 21.68 -2.82
C ALA A 57 5.21 22.92 -3.36
N VAL A 58 4.53 24.06 -3.31
CA VAL A 58 5.11 25.36 -3.67
C VAL A 58 5.14 26.24 -2.43
N ARG A 59 6.33 26.64 -2.01
CA ARG A 59 6.53 27.55 -0.89
C ARG A 59 6.79 28.97 -1.38
N LEU A 60 6.16 29.95 -0.76
CA LEU A 60 6.38 31.36 -1.06
C LEU A 60 6.11 32.23 0.17
N ILE A 61 6.60 33.47 0.14
CA ILE A 61 6.32 34.48 1.16
C ILE A 61 5.32 35.47 0.58
N ALA A 62 4.22 35.74 1.28
CA ALA A 62 3.22 36.69 0.82
C ALA A 62 3.82 38.10 0.71
N ALA A 63 3.62 38.77 -0.42
CA ALA A 63 4.13 40.13 -0.63
C ALA A 63 3.21 41.20 -0.03
N ARG A 64 1.94 40.87 0.21
CA ARG A 64 0.91 41.73 0.81
C ARG A 64 -0.15 40.90 1.51
N ASP A 65 -0.94 41.56 2.35
CA ASP A 65 -2.11 40.95 2.96
C ASP A 65 -3.14 40.58 1.89
N ASN A 66 -3.79 39.43 2.08
CA ASN A 66 -4.82 38.88 1.18
C ASN A 66 -4.36 38.76 -0.29
N GLU A 67 -3.10 38.38 -0.51
CA GLU A 67 -2.54 38.20 -1.86
C GLU A 67 -3.16 37.00 -2.57
N ASN A 68 -3.66 37.19 -3.80
CA ASN A 68 -4.21 36.09 -4.58
C ASN A 68 -3.12 35.41 -5.40
N VAL A 69 -3.05 34.09 -5.31
CA VAL A 69 -2.06 33.28 -6.00
C VAL A 69 -2.76 32.20 -6.80
N GLN A 70 -2.36 32.06 -8.06
CA GLN A 70 -2.73 30.94 -8.93
C GLN A 70 -1.48 30.12 -9.23
N LEU A 71 -1.61 28.80 -9.15
CA LEU A 71 -0.56 27.83 -9.38
C LEU A 71 -1.01 26.89 -10.51
N ASP A 72 -0.21 26.85 -11.57
CA ASP A 72 -0.38 25.93 -12.68
C ASP A 72 0.80 24.94 -12.69
N ILE A 73 0.52 23.65 -12.69
CA ILE A 73 1.53 22.58 -12.82
C ILE A 73 1.17 21.71 -14.02
N ASP A 74 2.14 21.56 -14.92
CA ASP A 74 2.01 20.79 -16.16
C ASP A 74 3.32 20.04 -16.49
N GLY A 75 3.37 19.33 -17.63
CA GLY A 75 4.56 18.61 -18.11
C GLY A 75 4.65 17.16 -17.63
N ALA A 76 3.59 16.65 -16.98
CA ALA A 76 3.54 15.31 -16.42
C ALA A 76 2.58 14.40 -17.24
N PRO A 77 3.08 13.37 -17.95
CA PRO A 77 2.25 12.48 -18.77
C PRO A 77 1.25 11.64 -17.96
N TRP A 78 1.45 11.54 -16.65
CA TRP A 78 0.63 10.82 -15.67
C TRP A 78 -0.50 11.67 -15.08
N LEU A 79 -0.63 12.93 -15.48
CA LEU A 79 -1.79 13.75 -15.12
C LEU A 79 -2.87 13.59 -16.19
N ALA A 80 -4.11 13.42 -15.75
CA ALA A 80 -5.29 13.41 -16.61
C ALA A 80 -5.60 14.82 -17.17
N ALA A 81 -5.18 15.86 -16.45
CA ALA A 81 -5.24 17.25 -16.87
C ALA A 81 -4.18 18.08 -16.13
N PRO A 82 -3.73 19.22 -16.69
CA PRO A 82 -2.92 20.18 -15.96
C PRO A 82 -3.55 20.55 -14.62
N THR A 83 -2.73 20.73 -13.60
CA THR A 83 -3.19 21.06 -12.25
C THR A 83 -3.31 22.57 -12.11
N HIS A 84 -4.52 23.03 -11.80
CA HIS A 84 -4.82 24.42 -11.51
C HIS A 84 -5.24 24.56 -10.05
N PHE A 85 -4.58 25.45 -9.31
CA PHE A 85 -4.84 25.67 -7.89
C PHE A 85 -4.82 27.17 -7.56
N ALA A 86 -5.78 27.64 -6.77
CA ALA A 86 -5.86 29.04 -6.37
C ALA A 86 -5.95 29.14 -4.85
N ALA A 87 -5.28 30.14 -4.28
CA ALA A 87 -5.26 30.42 -2.86
C ALA A 87 -5.18 31.92 -2.59
N THR A 88 -5.64 32.33 -1.41
CA THR A 88 -5.45 33.68 -0.88
C THR A 88 -4.52 33.61 0.33
N LEU A 89 -3.40 34.31 0.28
CA LEU A 89 -2.41 34.36 1.35
C LEU A 89 -2.79 35.50 2.31
N ALA A 90 -3.16 35.16 3.54
CA ALA A 90 -3.80 36.12 4.44
C ALA A 90 -2.89 37.27 4.89
N GLN A 91 -1.63 37.00 5.22
CA GLN A 91 -0.74 37.94 5.92
C GLN A 91 0.59 38.14 5.18
N GLN A 92 0.94 39.41 4.93
CA GLN A 92 2.20 39.83 4.36
C GLN A 92 3.40 39.32 5.18
N GLY A 93 4.46 38.93 4.48
CA GLY A 93 5.71 38.46 5.09
C GLY A 93 5.62 37.06 5.69
N HIS A 94 4.43 36.46 5.74
CA HIS A 94 4.24 35.09 6.21
C HIS A 94 4.57 34.09 5.10
N SER A 95 5.21 32.98 5.47
CA SER A 95 5.54 31.90 4.53
C SER A 95 4.36 30.94 4.43
N TYR A 96 3.96 30.60 3.21
CA TYR A 96 2.90 29.66 2.92
C TYR A 96 3.43 28.48 2.10
N GLU A 97 2.87 27.30 2.31
CA GLU A 97 3.10 26.10 1.52
C GLU A 97 1.80 25.67 0.83
N LEU A 98 1.78 25.74 -0.49
CA LEU A 98 0.66 25.35 -1.33
C LEU A 98 0.80 23.87 -1.72
N ARG A 99 -0.24 23.07 -1.48
CA ARG A 99 -0.30 21.62 -1.74
C ARG A 99 -1.44 21.31 -2.70
N PRO A 100 -1.26 21.49 -4.02
CA PRO A 100 -2.31 21.18 -4.97
C PRO A 100 -2.58 19.67 -5.00
N ALA A 101 -3.84 19.29 -5.19
CA ALA A 101 -4.20 17.90 -5.47
C ALA A 101 -4.00 17.59 -6.95
N PHE A 102 -3.52 16.38 -7.25
CA PHE A 102 -3.25 15.94 -8.61
C PHE A 102 -4.39 15.10 -9.19
N ALA A 103 -4.78 15.41 -10.41
CA ALA A 103 -5.68 14.57 -11.19
C ALA A 103 -4.88 13.45 -11.85
N TRP A 104 -4.60 12.37 -11.13
CA TRP A 104 -3.83 11.24 -11.65
C TRP A 104 -4.53 10.51 -12.80
N ASN A 105 -3.76 10.16 -13.83
CA ASN A 105 -4.16 9.24 -14.88
C ASN A 105 -3.77 7.81 -14.47
N ALA A 106 -4.68 7.13 -13.76
CA ALA A 106 -4.44 5.78 -13.27
C ALA A 106 -4.06 4.78 -14.38
N ARG A 107 -4.60 4.93 -15.59
CA ARG A 107 -4.29 4.03 -16.71
C ARG A 107 -2.83 4.12 -17.14
N GLU A 108 -2.31 5.34 -17.30
CA GLU A 108 -0.90 5.57 -17.67
C GLU A 108 0.04 5.11 -16.54
N LEU A 109 -0.30 5.43 -15.29
CA LEU A 109 0.48 5.01 -14.13
C LEU A 109 0.62 3.49 -13.99
N VAL A 110 -0.42 2.74 -14.37
CA VAL A 110 -0.42 1.27 -14.33
C VAL A 110 0.42 0.67 -15.45
N ALA A 111 0.45 1.31 -16.61
CA ALA A 111 1.31 0.90 -17.72
C ALA A 111 2.80 1.14 -17.43
N GLN A 112 3.10 2.08 -16.53
CA GLN A 112 4.46 2.41 -16.15
C GLN A 112 5.06 1.39 -15.16
N SER A 113 6.04 0.62 -15.63
CA SER A 113 6.73 -0.41 -14.84
C SER A 113 8.10 0.00 -14.31
N ARG A 114 8.61 1.17 -14.70
CA ARG A 114 9.97 1.66 -14.41
C ARG A 114 9.97 3.12 -13.98
N ARG A 115 11.02 3.52 -13.25
CA ARG A 115 11.31 4.93 -12.95
C ARG A 115 11.42 5.72 -14.25
N GLU A 116 10.82 6.90 -14.28
CA GLU A 116 10.91 7.83 -15.40
C GLU A 116 11.45 9.19 -14.93
N HIS A 117 12.36 9.77 -15.71
CA HIS A 117 12.88 11.11 -15.49
C HIS A 117 12.05 12.09 -16.30
N ILE A 118 11.34 12.98 -15.62
CA ILE A 118 10.47 13.96 -16.24
C ILE A 118 10.79 15.37 -15.73
N ALA A 119 10.18 16.37 -16.33
CA ALA A 119 10.27 17.74 -15.86
C ALA A 119 8.86 18.31 -15.64
N LEU A 120 8.63 18.86 -14.45
CA LEU A 120 7.42 19.61 -14.14
C LEU A 120 7.61 21.08 -14.50
N ASP A 121 6.66 21.64 -15.25
CA ASP A 121 6.59 23.07 -15.50
C ASP A 121 5.64 23.70 -14.49
N VAL A 122 6.19 24.51 -13.59
CA VAL A 122 5.45 25.19 -12.52
C VAL A 122 5.37 26.69 -12.82
N ARG A 123 4.14 27.21 -12.84
CA ARG A 123 3.85 28.64 -13.01
C ARG A 123 3.10 29.16 -11.81
N VAL A 124 3.55 30.29 -11.29
CA VAL A 124 2.89 30.99 -10.18
C VAL A 124 2.49 32.37 -10.68
N GLN A 125 1.21 32.68 -10.60
CA GLN A 125 0.68 34.00 -10.89
C GLN A 125 0.27 34.66 -9.58
N ARG A 126 0.71 35.90 -9.36
CA ARG A 126 0.42 36.68 -8.14
C ARG A 126 -0.38 37.91 -8.54
N ASP A 127 -1.63 37.99 -8.10
CA ASP A 127 -2.59 39.03 -8.45
C ASP A 127 -2.68 39.31 -9.96
N GLY A 128 -2.71 38.23 -10.75
CA GLY A 128 -2.79 38.28 -12.22
C GLY A 128 -1.47 38.53 -12.94
N GLN A 129 -0.36 38.69 -12.23
CA GLN A 129 0.98 38.81 -12.82
C GLN A 129 1.70 37.46 -12.79
N ALA A 130 2.01 36.92 -13.96
CA ALA A 130 2.69 35.63 -14.09
C ALA A 130 4.20 35.76 -13.84
N ALA A 131 4.74 34.90 -12.96
CA ALA A 131 6.17 34.68 -12.83
C ALA A 131 6.71 33.81 -13.99
N PRO A 132 8.02 33.83 -14.28
CA PRO A 132 8.62 32.91 -15.24
C PRO A 132 8.34 31.44 -14.91
N VAL A 133 8.19 30.62 -15.95
CA VAL A 133 8.02 29.17 -15.79
C VAL A 133 9.26 28.59 -15.10
N ARG A 134 9.04 27.85 -14.01
CA ARG A 134 10.10 27.10 -13.36
C ARG A 134 9.98 25.62 -13.74
N ARG A 135 11.01 25.12 -14.40
CA ARG A 135 11.12 23.71 -14.77
C ARG A 135 11.88 22.94 -13.69
N VAL A 136 11.28 21.88 -13.16
CA VAL A 136 11.83 21.07 -12.07
C VAL A 136 11.97 19.63 -12.54
N ALA A 137 13.20 19.11 -12.55
CA ALA A 137 13.44 17.71 -12.86
C ALA A 137 13.02 16.82 -11.68
N VAL A 138 12.26 15.76 -11.97
CA VAL A 138 11.75 14.82 -10.96
C VAL A 138 11.80 13.38 -11.46
N ASP A 139 11.88 12.45 -10.52
CA ASP A 139 11.80 11.02 -10.77
C ASP A 139 10.40 10.52 -10.44
N LEU A 140 9.65 10.14 -11.46
CA LEU A 140 8.37 9.49 -11.28
C LEU A 140 8.58 8.01 -10.99
N ARG A 141 8.07 7.56 -9.86
CA ARG A 141 8.17 6.17 -9.41
C ARG A 141 6.94 5.36 -9.88
N PRO A 142 7.11 4.07 -10.23
CA PRO A 142 6.00 3.20 -10.60
C PRO A 142 4.90 3.17 -9.53
N LEU A 143 3.64 3.01 -9.95
CA LEU A 143 2.51 2.91 -9.02
C LEU A 143 2.61 1.71 -8.07
N ASN A 144 3.29 0.65 -8.53
CA ASN A 144 3.50 -0.57 -7.76
C ASN A 144 4.76 -0.54 -6.88
N GLU A 145 5.34 0.64 -6.66
CA GLU A 145 6.47 0.84 -5.75
C GLU A 145 5.98 1.36 -4.38
N ALA A 146 6.14 0.52 -3.37
CA ALA A 146 5.84 0.83 -1.97
C ALA A 146 7.03 1.55 -1.33
N LEU A 147 6.93 2.88 -1.16
CA LEU A 147 7.85 3.65 -0.33
C LEU A 147 7.50 3.44 1.14
N TYR A 148 8.28 2.63 1.85
CA TYR A 148 7.94 2.22 3.21
C TYR A 148 8.77 2.92 4.29
N TYR A 149 9.87 3.57 3.95
CA TYR A 149 10.64 4.35 4.93
C TYR A 149 11.49 5.44 4.26
N VAL A 150 11.52 6.61 4.88
CA VAL A 150 12.37 7.74 4.46
C VAL A 150 13.20 8.20 5.66
N ARG A 151 14.47 8.50 5.42
CA ARG A 151 15.39 9.08 6.38
C ARG A 151 16.12 10.27 5.79
N ASP A 152 16.15 11.37 6.54
CA ASP A 152 16.92 12.56 6.20
C ASP A 152 17.70 13.04 7.42
N GLY A 153 19.00 12.73 7.46
CA GLY A 153 19.83 12.98 8.63
C GLY A 153 19.33 12.22 9.86
N ARG A 154 18.86 12.96 10.88
CA ARG A 154 18.30 12.40 12.12
C ARG A 154 16.79 12.19 12.07
N ASP A 155 16.11 12.78 11.09
CA ASP A 155 14.67 12.64 10.94
C ASP A 155 14.37 11.39 10.11
N SER A 156 13.28 10.70 10.45
CA SER A 156 12.74 9.61 9.64
C SER A 156 11.23 9.59 9.66
N VAL A 157 10.65 9.06 8.58
CA VAL A 157 9.22 8.85 8.42
C VAL A 157 9.01 7.37 8.13
N ASP A 158 8.25 6.71 9.00
CA ASP A 158 7.74 5.37 8.74
C ASP A 158 6.49 5.46 7.85
N LEU A 159 6.55 4.75 6.73
CA LEU A 159 5.52 4.69 5.72
C LEU A 159 5.08 3.25 5.47
N ALA A 160 5.43 2.29 6.34
CA ALA A 160 5.12 0.88 6.18
C ALA A 160 3.60 0.60 6.04
N TRP A 161 2.74 1.51 6.50
CA TRP A 161 1.30 1.47 6.22
C TRP A 161 0.98 1.38 4.72
N ILE A 162 1.88 1.79 3.82
CA ILE A 162 1.70 1.74 2.36
C ILE A 162 1.42 0.31 1.86
N PHE A 163 1.93 -0.73 2.54
CA PHE A 163 1.65 -2.10 2.14
C PHE A 163 0.18 -2.49 2.29
N ALA A 164 -0.55 -1.85 3.22
CA ALA A 164 -2.00 -2.05 3.35
C ALA A 164 -2.78 -1.51 2.14
N ALA A 165 -2.17 -0.65 1.33
CA ALA A 165 -2.78 -0.15 0.09
C ALA A 165 -2.72 -1.17 -1.05
N PHE A 166 -1.91 -2.22 -0.93
CA PHE A 166 -1.86 -3.34 -1.87
C PHE A 166 -2.79 -4.50 -1.48
N VAL A 167 -3.39 -4.41 -0.29
CA VAL A 167 -4.51 -5.29 0.10
C VAL A 167 -5.78 -4.68 -0.50
N ASN A 168 -6.51 -5.45 -1.30
CA ASN A 168 -7.75 -5.02 -1.93
C ASN A 168 -8.83 -6.10 -1.79
N GLU A 169 -9.57 -6.01 -0.70
CA GLU A 169 -10.68 -6.91 -0.38
C GLU A 169 -11.83 -6.87 -1.41
N ARG A 170 -11.90 -5.86 -2.28
CA ARG A 170 -12.93 -5.70 -3.32
C ARG A 170 -12.43 -5.99 -4.73
N ASP A 171 -11.26 -6.58 -4.86
CA ASP A 171 -10.71 -6.96 -6.16
C ASP A 171 -11.44 -8.18 -6.74
N SER A 172 -11.71 -8.18 -8.05
CA SER A 172 -12.29 -9.33 -8.75
C SER A 172 -11.46 -10.62 -8.62
N VAL A 173 -10.14 -10.51 -8.43
CA VAL A 173 -9.29 -11.67 -8.12
C VAL A 173 -9.69 -12.31 -6.80
N VAL A 174 -10.08 -11.51 -5.81
CA VAL A 174 -10.52 -12.03 -4.51
C VAL A 174 -11.83 -12.78 -4.67
N ASP A 175 -12.79 -12.24 -5.43
CA ASP A 175 -14.04 -12.95 -5.69
C ASP A 175 -13.76 -14.30 -6.39
N ALA A 176 -12.87 -14.35 -7.39
CA ALA A 176 -12.46 -15.58 -8.06
C ALA A 176 -11.78 -16.61 -7.11
N VAL A 177 -11.00 -16.15 -6.13
CA VAL A 177 -10.41 -17.01 -5.10
C VAL A 177 -11.50 -17.61 -4.21
N LEU A 178 -12.46 -16.80 -3.78
CA LEU A 178 -13.52 -17.25 -2.88
C LEU A 178 -14.49 -18.20 -3.56
N ASP A 179 -14.81 -17.97 -4.83
CA ASP A 179 -15.62 -18.88 -5.65
C ASP A 179 -14.92 -20.25 -5.76
N ALA A 180 -13.65 -20.28 -6.16
CA ALA A 180 -12.87 -21.52 -6.26
C ALA A 180 -12.72 -22.23 -4.90
N ALA A 181 -12.61 -21.47 -3.81
CA ALA A 181 -12.54 -22.03 -2.46
C ALA A 181 -13.87 -22.67 -2.03
N GLN A 182 -15.02 -22.09 -2.40
CA GLN A 182 -16.33 -22.68 -2.13
C GLN A 182 -16.60 -23.90 -3.02
N GLU A 183 -16.22 -23.84 -4.30
CA GLU A 183 -16.31 -24.97 -5.25
C GLU A 183 -15.51 -26.19 -4.81
N SER A 184 -14.44 -25.99 -4.03
CA SER A 184 -13.66 -27.10 -3.46
C SER A 184 -14.42 -27.99 -2.48
N GLY A 185 -15.51 -27.49 -1.88
CA GLY A 185 -16.26 -28.21 -0.84
C GLY A 185 -15.58 -28.29 0.53
N ILE A 186 -14.43 -27.62 0.74
CA ILE A 186 -13.80 -27.50 2.07
C ILE A 186 -14.69 -26.71 3.04
N VAL A 187 -15.40 -25.70 2.53
CA VAL A 187 -16.41 -24.91 3.22
C VAL A 187 -17.66 -24.79 2.36
N GLU A 188 -18.84 -24.86 2.97
CA GLU A 188 -20.11 -24.63 2.25
C GLU A 188 -20.35 -23.13 2.01
N LYS A 189 -19.89 -22.29 2.95
CA LYS A 189 -19.97 -20.83 2.92
C LYS A 189 -18.91 -20.23 3.83
N PHE A 190 -18.61 -18.96 3.62
CA PHE A 190 -17.77 -18.17 4.53
C PHE A 190 -18.62 -17.48 5.59
N ASN A 191 -18.36 -17.80 6.86
CA ASN A 191 -19.08 -17.28 8.03
C ASN A 191 -18.26 -16.23 8.81
N GLY A 192 -17.01 -15.98 8.43
CA GLY A 192 -16.09 -15.14 9.21
C GLY A 192 -15.98 -15.68 10.63
N TYR A 193 -16.38 -14.87 11.61
CA TYR A 193 -16.38 -15.20 13.05
C TYR A 193 -17.70 -15.75 13.59
N ALA A 194 -18.75 -15.89 12.77
CA ALA A 194 -20.10 -16.18 13.27
C ALA A 194 -20.23 -17.52 14.03
N ASP A 195 -19.38 -18.50 13.71
CA ASP A 195 -19.38 -19.82 14.36
C ASP A 195 -18.70 -19.79 15.75
N ASN A 196 -18.00 -18.70 16.10
CA ASN A 196 -17.22 -18.55 17.34
C ASN A 196 -16.29 -19.74 17.65
N ASP A 197 -15.65 -20.26 16.61
CA ASP A 197 -14.80 -21.45 16.67
C ASP A 197 -13.54 -21.21 15.83
N ALA A 198 -12.38 -21.24 16.49
CA ALA A 198 -11.08 -21.03 15.85
C ALA A 198 -10.76 -22.07 14.77
N ASP A 199 -11.20 -23.32 14.93
CA ASP A 199 -11.01 -24.36 13.92
C ASP A 199 -11.86 -24.10 12.67
N ARG A 200 -13.05 -23.50 12.83
CA ARG A 200 -13.87 -23.03 11.69
C ARG A 200 -13.24 -21.85 10.98
N VAL A 201 -12.58 -20.95 11.71
CA VAL A 201 -11.81 -19.84 11.12
C VAL A 201 -10.60 -20.37 10.33
N LEU A 202 -9.82 -21.30 10.92
CA LEU A 202 -8.70 -21.95 10.25
C LEU A 202 -9.14 -22.72 8.99
N ARG A 203 -10.30 -23.39 9.03
CA ARG A 203 -10.85 -24.08 7.85
C ARG A 203 -11.18 -23.13 6.70
N GLN A 204 -11.73 -21.95 6.98
CA GLN A 204 -11.97 -20.92 5.96
C GLN A 204 -10.66 -20.41 5.35
N ALA A 205 -9.64 -20.19 6.18
CA ALA A 205 -8.30 -19.83 5.69
C ALA A 205 -7.66 -20.95 4.86
N TRP A 206 -7.86 -22.21 5.24
CA TRP A 206 -7.42 -23.37 4.47
C TRP A 206 -8.12 -23.46 3.11
N ALA A 207 -9.43 -23.21 3.03
CA ALA A 207 -10.15 -23.20 1.77
C ALA A 207 -9.60 -22.15 0.79
N ILE A 208 -9.30 -20.94 1.29
CA ILE A 208 -8.64 -19.89 0.51
C ILE A 208 -7.26 -20.35 0.04
N TRP A 209 -6.45 -20.91 0.94
CA TRP A 209 -5.14 -21.45 0.61
C TRP A 209 -5.22 -22.54 -0.47
N HIS A 210 -6.17 -23.46 -0.35
CA HIS A 210 -6.43 -24.51 -1.32
C HIS A 210 -6.77 -23.94 -2.70
N ALA A 211 -7.63 -22.92 -2.78
CA ALA A 211 -7.95 -22.27 -4.05
C ALA A 211 -6.71 -21.67 -4.73
N LEU A 212 -5.83 -21.02 -3.96
CA LEU A 212 -4.57 -20.47 -4.48
C LEU A 212 -3.60 -21.57 -4.93
N ASP A 213 -3.52 -22.66 -4.18
CA ASP A 213 -2.70 -23.84 -4.49
C ASP A 213 -3.17 -24.52 -5.79
N GLN A 214 -4.48 -24.76 -5.93
CA GLN A 214 -5.08 -25.32 -7.14
C GLN A 214 -4.98 -24.39 -8.36
N ARG A 215 -4.99 -23.07 -8.13
CA ARG A 215 -4.70 -22.08 -9.18
C ARG A 215 -3.27 -22.17 -9.71
N GLY A 216 -2.38 -22.85 -8.99
CA GLY A 216 -0.96 -23.02 -9.29
C GLY A 216 -0.11 -21.81 -8.91
N ILE A 217 -0.58 -20.99 -7.96
CA ILE A 217 0.21 -19.87 -7.44
C ILE A 217 1.42 -20.45 -6.68
N HIS A 218 2.63 -20.10 -7.09
CA HIS A 218 3.86 -20.55 -6.44
C HIS A 218 4.72 -19.39 -5.95
N TYR A 219 5.54 -19.66 -4.93
CA TYR A 219 6.47 -18.66 -4.43
C TYR A 219 7.60 -18.35 -5.43
N SER A 220 7.92 -17.08 -5.60
CA SER A 220 9.10 -16.59 -6.32
C SER A 220 9.98 -15.77 -5.39
N GLY A 221 11.24 -16.19 -5.28
CA GLY A 221 12.28 -15.50 -4.49
C GLY A 221 12.92 -14.32 -5.20
N ALA A 222 12.29 -13.77 -6.25
CA ALA A 222 12.78 -12.57 -6.92
C ALA A 222 12.85 -11.41 -5.93
N ASP A 223 13.98 -10.72 -5.88
CA ASP A 223 14.21 -9.59 -4.99
C ASP A 223 13.24 -8.43 -5.34
N PRO A 224 12.30 -8.07 -4.44
CA PRO A 224 11.39 -6.97 -4.70
C PRO A 224 12.02 -5.59 -4.40
N GLY A 225 13.16 -5.54 -3.71
CA GLY A 225 13.78 -4.29 -3.28
C GLY A 225 14.14 -3.39 -4.46
N ILE A 226 13.77 -2.11 -4.38
CA ILE A 226 14.13 -1.10 -5.37
C ILE A 226 15.21 -0.18 -4.78
N ASP A 227 14.89 0.51 -3.67
CA ASP A 227 15.84 1.35 -2.94
C ASP A 227 16.03 0.81 -1.51
N ARG A 228 17.28 0.79 -1.00
CA ARG A 228 17.65 0.20 0.32
C ARG A 228 18.43 1.16 1.21
N GLY A 229 18.20 2.46 1.05
CA GLY A 229 18.83 3.49 1.85
C GLY A 229 20.10 4.11 1.23
N PRO A 230 20.77 5.01 1.97
CA PRO A 230 20.51 5.33 3.38
C PRO A 230 19.29 6.25 3.60
N ARG A 231 18.71 6.83 2.55
CA ARG A 231 17.65 7.85 2.65
C ARG A 231 16.24 7.36 2.27
N VAL A 232 16.14 6.43 1.32
CA VAL A 232 14.87 5.94 0.78
C VAL A 232 14.88 4.42 0.80
N TYR A 233 13.81 3.84 1.31
CA TYR A 233 13.61 2.40 1.33
C TYR A 233 12.27 2.08 0.67
N SER A 234 12.34 1.34 -0.43
CA SER A 234 11.17 1.00 -1.23
C SER A 234 11.31 -0.37 -1.86
N GLN A 235 10.17 -0.97 -2.15
CA GLN A 235 10.13 -2.24 -2.88
C GLN A 235 8.92 -2.30 -3.80
N ARG A 236 9.02 -3.16 -4.82
CA ARG A 236 7.89 -3.49 -5.68
C ARG A 236 6.92 -4.41 -4.94
N VAL A 237 5.63 -4.12 -5.07
CA VAL A 237 4.53 -5.01 -4.69
C VAL A 237 3.64 -5.20 -5.90
N ARG A 238 3.53 -6.42 -6.42
CA ARG A 238 2.65 -6.66 -7.57
C ARG A 238 1.19 -6.53 -7.15
N PHE A 239 0.36 -6.05 -8.07
CA PHE A 239 -1.08 -6.02 -7.85
C PHE A 239 -1.65 -7.43 -7.92
N LEU A 240 -2.80 -7.64 -7.27
CA LEU A 240 -3.44 -8.95 -7.19
C LEU A 240 -3.68 -9.56 -8.58
N ALA A 241 -4.10 -8.73 -9.54
CA ALA A 241 -4.31 -9.14 -10.93
C ALA A 241 -3.03 -9.70 -11.60
N ASP A 242 -1.87 -9.09 -11.32
CA ASP A 242 -0.60 -9.55 -11.88
C ASP A 242 -0.15 -10.86 -11.21
N THR A 243 -0.23 -10.95 -9.88
CA THR A 243 0.04 -12.17 -9.12
C THR A 243 -0.85 -13.34 -9.58
N TRP A 244 -2.14 -13.06 -9.80
CA TRP A 244 -3.12 -14.04 -10.28
C TRP A 244 -2.82 -14.51 -11.71
N ALA A 245 -2.53 -13.58 -12.62
CA ALA A 245 -2.22 -13.89 -14.01
C ALA A 245 -0.93 -14.71 -14.14
N ASP A 246 0.15 -14.24 -13.50
CA ASP A 246 1.48 -14.84 -13.56
C ASP A 246 1.61 -16.15 -12.79
N ARG A 247 0.64 -16.44 -11.91
CA ARG A 247 0.66 -17.61 -11.01
C ARG A 247 1.88 -17.63 -10.10
N SER A 248 2.43 -16.48 -9.77
CA SER A 248 3.69 -16.37 -9.04
C SER A 248 3.59 -15.24 -8.03
N ALA A 249 4.08 -15.43 -6.80
CA ALA A 249 4.03 -14.44 -5.72
C ALA A 249 5.35 -14.39 -4.95
N ASN A 250 5.88 -13.20 -4.66
CA ASN A 250 6.90 -13.09 -3.62
C ASN A 250 6.23 -13.05 -2.22
N CYS A 251 7.01 -12.84 -1.18
CA CYS A 251 6.53 -12.90 0.21
C CYS A 251 5.45 -11.84 0.50
N ILE A 252 5.60 -10.61 0.00
CA ILE A 252 4.64 -9.53 0.24
C ILE A 252 3.43 -9.60 -0.71
N ASP A 253 3.64 -9.97 -1.99
CA ASP A 253 2.56 -10.16 -2.97
C ASP A 253 1.57 -11.22 -2.47
N GLY A 254 2.09 -12.38 -2.04
CA GLY A 254 1.29 -13.50 -1.55
C GLY A 254 0.59 -13.16 -0.23
N SER A 255 1.28 -12.43 0.65
CA SER A 255 0.68 -11.96 1.91
C SER A 255 -0.45 -10.97 1.65
N ALA A 256 -0.30 -10.04 0.70
CA ALA A 256 -1.34 -9.10 0.32
C ALA A 256 -2.57 -9.79 -0.30
N LEU A 257 -2.35 -10.79 -1.17
CA LEU A 257 -3.44 -11.58 -1.77
C LEU A 257 -4.23 -12.36 -0.71
N LEU A 258 -3.53 -13.08 0.18
CA LEU A 258 -4.17 -13.81 1.28
C LEU A 258 -4.89 -12.86 2.24
N ALA A 259 -4.26 -11.75 2.64
CA ALA A 259 -4.87 -10.75 3.50
C ALA A 259 -6.16 -10.17 2.87
N SER A 260 -6.17 -9.95 1.55
CA SER A 260 -7.33 -9.44 0.82
C SER A 260 -8.50 -10.42 0.86
N ALA A 261 -8.25 -11.71 0.60
CA ALA A 261 -9.27 -12.75 0.68
C ALA A 261 -9.81 -12.95 2.11
N LEU A 262 -8.94 -12.94 3.11
CA LEU A 262 -9.33 -13.03 4.53
C LEU A 262 -10.21 -11.84 4.93
N GLN A 263 -9.84 -10.60 4.56
CA GLN A 263 -10.64 -9.41 4.85
C GLN A 263 -12.01 -9.46 4.17
N ARG A 264 -12.07 -9.96 2.93
CA ARG A 264 -13.31 -10.07 2.17
C ARG A 264 -14.35 -10.98 2.84
N ILE A 265 -13.91 -12.01 3.55
CA ILE A 265 -14.78 -12.92 4.31
C ILE A 265 -15.00 -12.48 5.77
N GLY A 266 -14.57 -11.26 6.13
CA GLY A 266 -14.77 -10.69 7.46
C GLY A 266 -13.74 -11.15 8.51
N LEU A 267 -12.67 -11.83 8.10
CA LEU A 267 -11.55 -12.15 9.00
C LEU A 267 -10.55 -11.01 9.02
N ARG A 268 -10.35 -10.43 10.19
CA ARG A 268 -9.37 -9.37 10.39
C ARG A 268 -7.96 -9.95 10.20
N SER A 269 -7.24 -9.39 9.23
CA SER A 269 -5.88 -9.80 8.85
C SER A 269 -4.89 -8.63 8.93
N PHE A 270 -3.62 -8.99 9.02
CA PHE A 270 -2.51 -8.05 9.13
C PHE A 270 -1.27 -8.60 8.42
N LEU A 271 -0.41 -7.70 7.95
CA LEU A 271 0.89 -8.05 7.38
C LEU A 271 1.97 -7.94 8.45
N VAL A 272 2.94 -8.86 8.43
CA VAL A 272 4.11 -8.82 9.29
C VAL A 272 5.36 -8.69 8.43
N LEU A 273 6.11 -7.61 8.64
CA LEU A 273 7.38 -7.34 7.99
C LEU A 273 8.52 -7.63 8.96
N VAL A 274 9.54 -8.31 8.44
CA VAL A 274 10.84 -8.54 9.10
C VAL A 274 11.94 -8.27 8.07
N PRO A 275 13.23 -8.12 8.46
CA PRO A 275 14.29 -7.89 7.49
C PRO A 275 14.30 -8.92 6.35
N GLY A 276 14.06 -8.44 5.13
CA GLY A 276 14.08 -9.24 3.91
C GLY A 276 12.91 -10.22 3.74
N HIS A 277 11.86 -10.16 4.56
CA HIS A 277 10.74 -11.10 4.48
C HIS A 277 9.41 -10.51 4.95
N ALA A 278 8.31 -11.05 4.43
CA ALA A 278 6.97 -10.72 4.85
C ALA A 278 6.11 -11.98 4.98
N PHE A 279 5.17 -11.97 5.92
CA PHE A 279 4.18 -13.03 6.07
C PHE A 279 2.85 -12.44 6.55
N VAL A 280 1.78 -13.22 6.50
CA VAL A 280 0.42 -12.76 6.85
C VAL A 280 -0.02 -13.37 8.17
N GLY A 281 -0.71 -12.58 8.99
CA GLY A 281 -1.45 -13.10 10.13
C GLY A 281 -2.92 -12.71 10.05
N PHE A 282 -3.75 -13.45 10.79
CA PHE A 282 -5.17 -13.16 10.92
C PHE A 282 -5.68 -13.61 12.28
N TYR A 283 -6.67 -12.89 12.79
CA TYR A 283 -7.27 -13.21 14.07
C TYR A 283 -8.22 -14.39 13.94
N THR A 284 -8.17 -15.30 14.92
CA THR A 284 -9.02 -16.50 14.98
C THR A 284 -10.28 -16.31 15.81
N ASP A 285 -10.47 -15.11 16.36
CA ASP A 285 -11.66 -14.67 17.08
C ASP A 285 -12.01 -13.20 16.75
N SER A 286 -13.26 -12.81 17.01
CA SER A 286 -13.77 -11.46 16.70
C SER A 286 -13.12 -10.35 17.53
N ASP A 287 -12.66 -10.69 18.73
CA ASP A 287 -12.13 -9.76 19.72
C ASP A 287 -10.62 -9.54 19.53
N ALA A 288 -10.04 -10.14 18.49
CA ALA A 288 -8.64 -10.04 18.10
C ALA A 288 -7.65 -10.45 19.21
N GLN A 289 -8.02 -11.43 20.03
CA GLN A 289 -7.19 -11.92 21.14
C GLN A 289 -6.18 -12.99 20.71
N HIS A 290 -6.56 -13.84 19.75
CA HIS A 290 -5.73 -14.90 19.22
C HIS A 290 -5.53 -14.72 17.72
N ALA A 291 -4.33 -15.05 17.25
CA ALA A 291 -3.97 -14.94 15.84
C ALA A 291 -3.22 -16.17 15.34
N ALA A 292 -3.47 -16.52 14.08
CA ALA A 292 -2.72 -17.47 13.31
C ALA A 292 -1.80 -16.75 12.32
N TYR A 293 -0.71 -17.39 11.93
CA TYR A 293 0.31 -16.82 11.04
C TYR A 293 0.63 -17.80 9.93
N LEU A 294 0.58 -17.35 8.68
CA LEU A 294 0.85 -18.16 7.49
C LEU A 294 2.14 -17.73 6.82
N GLU A 295 3.04 -18.69 6.64
CA GLU A 295 4.25 -18.52 5.88
C GLU A 295 3.99 -18.75 4.37
N THR A 296 3.84 -17.66 3.62
CA THR A 296 3.43 -17.68 2.21
C THR A 296 4.46 -18.31 1.27
N THR A 297 5.72 -18.49 1.70
CA THR A 297 6.74 -19.22 0.94
C THR A 297 6.43 -20.70 0.73
N LEU A 298 5.46 -21.25 1.46
CA LEU A 298 5.02 -22.64 1.33
C LEU A 298 3.84 -22.83 0.36
N LEU A 299 3.34 -21.75 -0.25
CA LEU A 299 2.27 -21.81 -1.24
C LEU A 299 2.75 -22.53 -2.52
N GLY A 300 1.96 -23.49 -2.99
CA GLY A 300 2.30 -24.32 -4.15
C GLY A 300 3.40 -25.35 -3.89
N ARG A 301 3.82 -25.54 -2.64
CA ARG A 301 4.86 -26.52 -2.29
C ARG A 301 4.26 -27.91 -2.11
N GLU A 302 4.74 -28.88 -2.87
CA GLU A 302 4.42 -30.29 -2.66
C GLU A 302 5.08 -30.81 -1.37
N LEU A 303 4.25 -31.31 -0.44
CA LEU A 303 4.69 -31.90 0.82
C LEU A 303 4.03 -33.27 1.02
N PRO A 304 4.66 -34.18 1.78
CA PRO A 304 4.05 -35.45 2.14
C PRO A 304 2.71 -35.23 2.87
N PRO A 305 1.70 -36.10 2.65
CA PRO A 305 0.44 -36.05 3.38
C PRO A 305 0.65 -36.10 4.90
N LEU A 306 -0.23 -35.42 5.63
CA LEU A 306 -0.23 -35.46 7.09
C LEU A 306 -0.58 -36.86 7.60
N ARG A 307 0.13 -37.31 8.65
CA ARG A 307 -0.17 -38.57 9.33
C ARG A 307 -1.41 -38.48 10.21
N GLU A 308 -1.60 -37.32 10.83
CA GLU A 308 -2.73 -36.99 11.70
C GLU A 308 -3.42 -35.75 11.14
N LEU A 309 -4.75 -35.80 11.06
CA LEU A 309 -5.53 -34.68 10.55
C LEU A 309 -5.72 -33.63 11.66
N PRO A 310 -5.47 -32.35 11.39
CA PRO A 310 -5.74 -31.28 12.34
C PRO A 310 -7.25 -31.10 12.54
N ALA A 311 -7.64 -30.55 13.69
CA ALA A 311 -9.05 -30.38 14.07
C ALA A 311 -9.84 -29.55 13.06
N TYR A 312 -9.26 -28.47 12.53
CA TYR A 312 -9.84 -27.66 11.45
C TYR A 312 -10.09 -28.41 10.13
N ALA A 313 -9.55 -29.62 9.94
CA ALA A 313 -9.81 -30.47 8.77
C ALA A 313 -10.82 -31.59 9.03
N ALA A 314 -11.27 -31.77 10.28
CA ALA A 314 -12.18 -32.86 10.64
C ALA A 314 -13.47 -32.82 9.80
N GLY A 315 -13.95 -33.97 9.33
CA GLY A 315 -15.19 -34.08 8.56
C GLY A 315 -15.12 -33.60 7.10
N VAL A 316 -13.98 -33.10 6.61
CA VAL A 316 -13.76 -32.87 5.17
C VAL A 316 -13.03 -34.09 4.59
N SER A 317 -13.47 -34.56 3.43
CA SER A 317 -12.84 -35.66 2.72
C SER A 317 -11.40 -35.28 2.32
N SER A 318 -10.42 -35.68 3.12
CA SER A 318 -9.04 -35.17 3.02
C SER A 318 -8.26 -35.69 1.81
N SER A 319 -8.71 -36.75 1.13
CA SER A 319 -7.97 -37.34 0.00
C SER A 319 -7.81 -36.37 -1.17
N ALA A 320 -8.88 -35.66 -1.55
CA ALA A 320 -8.91 -34.70 -2.66
C ALA A 320 -8.12 -33.40 -2.36
N HIS A 321 -7.91 -33.09 -1.08
CA HIS A 321 -7.26 -31.85 -0.64
C HIS A 321 -5.93 -32.09 0.08
N SER A 322 -5.44 -33.33 0.10
CA SER A 322 -4.33 -33.79 0.95
C SER A 322 -3.04 -32.99 0.76
N ALA A 323 -2.68 -32.66 -0.48
CA ALA A 323 -1.50 -31.85 -0.79
C ALA A 323 -1.62 -30.42 -0.22
N SER A 324 -2.73 -29.73 -0.50
CA SER A 324 -2.97 -28.37 0.02
C SER A 324 -3.11 -28.33 1.54
N LEU A 325 -3.64 -29.39 2.16
CA LEU A 325 -3.75 -29.51 3.61
C LEU A 325 -2.36 -29.61 4.24
N ALA A 326 -1.48 -30.42 3.66
CA ALA A 326 -0.09 -30.54 4.13
C ALA A 326 0.68 -29.22 3.99
N SER A 327 0.51 -28.50 2.87
CA SER A 327 1.17 -27.20 2.66
C SER A 327 0.61 -26.11 3.56
N PHE A 328 -0.71 -26.07 3.79
CA PHE A 328 -1.34 -25.14 4.72
C PHE A 328 -0.91 -25.38 6.18
N ASP A 329 -0.91 -26.63 6.65
CA ASP A 329 -0.46 -26.98 8.00
C ASP A 329 1.02 -26.59 8.21
N ALA A 330 1.86 -26.88 7.22
CA ALA A 330 3.26 -26.47 7.26
C ALA A 330 3.41 -24.94 7.28
N ALA A 331 2.59 -24.21 6.53
CA ALA A 331 2.55 -22.74 6.52
C ALA A 331 2.16 -22.16 7.88
N LEU A 332 1.16 -22.74 8.55
CA LEU A 332 0.75 -22.36 9.90
C LEU A 332 1.88 -22.58 10.92
N ARG A 333 2.51 -23.75 10.90
CA ARG A 333 3.62 -24.07 11.81
C ARG A 333 4.83 -23.17 11.57
N ALA A 334 5.19 -22.95 10.31
CA ALA A 334 6.33 -22.11 9.94
C ALA A 334 6.09 -20.64 10.30
N GLY A 335 4.88 -20.12 10.02
CA GLY A 335 4.48 -18.76 10.37
C GLY A 335 4.47 -18.54 11.88
N THR A 336 3.87 -19.46 12.64
CA THR A 336 3.85 -19.42 14.11
C THR A 336 5.25 -19.46 14.70
N ALA A 337 6.11 -20.38 14.23
CA ALA A 337 7.50 -20.45 14.68
C ALA A 337 8.29 -19.19 14.34
N ARG A 338 8.02 -18.57 13.18
CA ARG A 338 8.65 -17.30 12.79
C ARG A 338 8.18 -16.17 13.68
N GLN A 339 6.88 -16.03 13.92
CA GLN A 339 6.34 -15.01 14.82
C GLN A 339 6.95 -15.13 16.22
N ALA A 340 7.03 -16.34 16.78
CA ALA A 340 7.61 -16.54 18.11
C ALA A 340 9.06 -16.05 18.22
N ARG A 341 9.85 -16.18 17.14
CA ARG A 341 11.24 -15.68 17.10
C ARG A 341 11.35 -14.16 17.03
N VAL A 342 10.36 -13.49 16.44
CA VAL A 342 10.42 -12.03 16.18
C VAL A 342 9.49 -11.22 17.09
N ALA A 343 8.62 -11.86 17.87
CA ALA A 343 7.56 -11.22 18.66
C ALA A 343 8.07 -10.04 19.52
N LYS A 344 9.22 -10.20 20.18
CA LYS A 344 9.81 -9.15 21.04
C LYS A 344 10.28 -7.89 20.28
N LYS A 345 10.46 -7.99 18.96
CA LYS A 345 10.88 -6.87 18.10
C LYS A 345 9.72 -6.20 17.38
N LEU A 346 8.53 -6.82 17.41
CA LEU A 346 7.29 -6.25 16.85
C LEU A 346 6.63 -5.32 17.90
N ASP A 347 7.43 -4.42 18.48
CA ASP A 347 7.04 -3.51 19.57
C ASP A 347 6.80 -2.06 19.08
N GLY A 348 6.97 -1.80 17.79
CA GLY A 348 6.85 -0.47 17.19
C GLY A 348 8.11 0.40 17.30
N HIS A 349 9.20 -0.09 17.89
CA HIS A 349 10.46 0.66 18.07
C HIS A 349 11.58 0.26 17.11
N HIS A 350 11.37 -0.78 16.30
CA HIS A 350 12.38 -1.36 15.41
C HIS A 350 12.08 -1.09 13.93
N GLN A 351 11.45 0.04 13.61
CA GLN A 351 11.18 0.47 12.25
C GLN A 351 12.48 0.83 11.52
N PRO A 352 12.60 0.58 10.20
CA PRO A 352 11.58 -0.03 9.33
C PRO A 352 11.55 -1.56 9.33
N ASP A 353 12.43 -2.20 10.10
CA ASP A 353 12.77 -3.61 9.95
C ASP A 353 11.68 -4.55 10.47
N TYR A 354 11.00 -4.20 11.56
CA TYR A 354 10.00 -5.04 12.21
C TYR A 354 8.69 -4.28 12.38
N VAL A 355 7.68 -4.63 11.61
CA VAL A 355 6.40 -3.91 11.57
C VAL A 355 5.23 -4.88 11.47
N VAL A 356 4.17 -4.62 12.23
CA VAL A 356 2.85 -5.23 12.03
C VAL A 356 1.92 -4.18 11.43
N ILE A 357 1.26 -4.52 10.34
CA ILE A 357 0.37 -3.62 9.62
C ILE A 357 -1.03 -4.23 9.67
N ASP A 358 -1.80 -3.83 10.67
CA ASP A 358 -3.21 -4.20 10.78
C ASP A 358 -4.01 -3.48 9.70
N ILE A 359 -4.69 -4.28 8.85
CA ILE A 359 -5.39 -3.73 7.70
C ILE A 359 -6.63 -2.94 8.14
N ALA A 360 -7.37 -3.38 9.17
CA ALA A 360 -8.53 -2.65 9.66
C ALA A 360 -8.11 -1.28 10.23
N THR A 361 -7.05 -1.24 11.05
CA THR A 361 -6.44 0.00 11.55
C THR A 361 -5.98 0.89 10.39
N ALA A 362 -5.34 0.34 9.36
CA ALA A 362 -4.96 1.12 8.19
C ALA A 362 -6.18 1.73 7.47
N ARG A 363 -7.29 0.99 7.35
CA ARG A 363 -8.55 1.50 6.79
C ARG A 363 -9.15 2.60 7.66
N GLU A 364 -9.11 2.48 8.98
CA GLU A 364 -9.57 3.53 9.90
C GLU A 364 -8.73 4.81 9.76
N LEU A 365 -7.41 4.67 9.55
CA LEU A 365 -6.49 5.76 9.25
C LEU A 365 -6.63 6.34 7.83
N GLY A 366 -7.62 5.89 7.07
CA GLY A 366 -7.92 6.41 5.74
C GLY A 366 -7.05 5.83 4.62
N ILE A 367 -6.22 4.82 4.91
CA ILE A 367 -5.50 4.10 3.85
C ILE A 367 -6.51 3.26 3.06
N ARG A 368 -6.47 3.34 1.74
CA ARG A 368 -7.39 2.67 0.81
C ARG A 368 -6.58 1.82 -0.16
N PRO A 369 -7.17 0.75 -0.71
CA PRO A 369 -6.55 0.01 -1.79
C PRO A 369 -6.24 0.94 -2.96
N ILE A 370 -5.06 0.79 -3.56
CA ILE A 370 -4.73 1.47 -4.82
C ILE A 370 -5.67 0.89 -5.89
N ALA A 371 -6.63 1.69 -6.35
CA ALA A 371 -7.62 1.27 -7.32
C ALA A 371 -6.97 1.13 -8.70
N VAL A 372 -6.65 -0.10 -9.08
CA VAL A 372 -6.16 -0.46 -10.41
C VAL A 372 -7.34 -0.96 -11.23
N SER A 373 -8.12 -0.06 -11.84
CA SER A 373 -9.13 -0.52 -12.80
C SER A 373 -8.41 -0.96 -14.09
N LYS A 374 -7.94 -2.21 -14.14
CA LYS A 374 -7.80 -2.88 -15.44
C LYS A 374 -9.23 -3.09 -15.93
N THR A 375 -9.73 -2.15 -16.74
CA THR A 375 -10.99 -2.33 -17.46
C THR A 375 -10.97 -3.73 -18.05
N ALA A 376 -11.95 -4.54 -17.65
CA ALA A 376 -12.05 -5.97 -17.91
C ALA A 376 -11.58 -6.34 -19.33
N GLN A 377 -10.32 -6.75 -19.44
CA GLN A 377 -9.85 -7.53 -20.58
C GLN A 377 -9.92 -8.98 -20.15
N THR A 378 -11.07 -9.58 -20.49
CA THR A 378 -11.20 -11.00 -20.77
C THR A 378 -10.56 -11.91 -19.71
N ILE A 379 -11.27 -12.07 -18.59
CA ILE A 379 -11.21 -13.33 -17.84
C ILE A 379 -11.88 -14.38 -18.74
N ALA A 380 -11.18 -14.79 -19.80
CA ALA A 380 -11.54 -15.98 -20.53
C ALA A 380 -11.26 -17.14 -19.58
N THR A 381 -12.34 -17.80 -19.20
CA THR A 381 -12.39 -19.20 -18.79
C THR A 381 -11.43 -20.03 -19.63
N GLY A 382 -10.21 -20.21 -19.12
CA GLY A 382 -9.32 -21.28 -19.56
C GLY A 382 -9.78 -22.55 -18.87
N ARG A 383 -10.50 -23.38 -19.62
CA ARG A 383 -10.81 -24.76 -19.25
C ARG A 383 -9.55 -25.55 -18.91
#